data_AF-A0AAV9QQL9-F1
#
_entry.id   AF-A0AAV9QQL9-F1
#
_cell.length_a   1.000
_cell.length_b   1.000
_cell.length_c   1.000
_cell.angle_alpha   90.00
_cell.angle_beta   90.00
_cell.angle_gamma   90.00
#
_symmetry.space_group_name_H-M   'P 1'
#
loop_
_entity.id
_entity.type
_entity.pdbx_description
1 polymer ?
#
loop_
_entity_poly.entity_id
_entity_poly.type
_entity_poly.pdbx_seq_one_letter_code
_entity_poly.pdbx_strand_id
1 'polypeptide(L)'
;CLDLNKFEAATTEAHLVNKALEHLKNGTFWAGIVFQNLQPNSSHIPTYVKYKIRMDIDEVERTNSVKARSWSPGARDNSFDNLRYIWGGFAYLQDMMDHAVIRLQTSKSQPLGVFVQQIPYPCFVDDA
;
A
#
# COMPACT_ATOMS: atom_id res chain seq x y z
N CYS A 1 -23.29 3.55 -1.14
CA CYS A 1 -23.32 2.13 -0.68
C CYS A 1 -21.88 1.60 -0.66
N LEU A 2 -21.58 0.66 0.24
CA LEU A 2 -20.27 0.01 0.33
C LEU A 2 -20.38 -1.40 -0.25
N ASP A 3 -19.54 -1.72 -1.23
CA ASP A 3 -19.33 -3.09 -1.68
C ASP A 3 -18.14 -3.70 -0.91
N LEU A 4 -18.36 -4.85 -0.28
CA LEU A 4 -17.33 -5.56 0.48
C LEU A 4 -16.68 -6.70 -0.33
N ASN A 5 -17.30 -7.10 -1.45
CA ASN A 5 -16.78 -8.17 -2.31
C ASN A 5 -15.79 -7.61 -3.33
N LYS A 6 -14.63 -7.17 -2.84
CA LYS A 6 -13.62 -6.46 -3.64
C LYS A 6 -12.47 -7.34 -4.17
N PHE A 7 -12.45 -8.63 -3.83
CA PHE A 7 -11.33 -9.50 -4.15
C PHE A 7 -11.57 -10.25 -5.46
N GLU A 8 -10.63 -10.11 -6.40
CA GLU A 8 -10.55 -10.93 -7.60
C GLU A 8 -9.20 -11.66 -7.63
N ALA A 9 -9.23 -12.98 -7.77
CA ALA A 9 -8.04 -13.79 -7.84
C ALA A 9 -7.47 -13.79 -9.27
N ALA A 10 -6.15 -13.60 -9.40
CA ALA A 10 -5.45 -13.67 -10.66
C ALA A 10 -4.37 -14.77 -10.61
N THR A 11 -4.32 -15.61 -11.64
CA THR A 11 -3.38 -16.75 -11.72
C THR A 11 -1.95 -16.32 -12.05
N THR A 12 -1.80 -15.20 -12.76
CA THR A 12 -0.49 -14.65 -13.16
C THR A 12 -0.46 -13.14 -12.97
N GLU A 13 0.73 -12.59 -12.79
CA GLU A 13 0.92 -11.13 -12.70
C GLU A 13 0.44 -10.41 -13.97
N ALA A 14 0.61 -11.02 -15.15
CA ALA A 14 0.11 -10.47 -16.41
C ALA A 14 -1.43 -10.40 -16.45
N HIS A 15 -2.11 -11.45 -15.96
CA HIS A 15 -3.58 -11.43 -15.83
C HIS A 15 -4.04 -10.35 -14.85
N LEU A 16 -3.36 -10.22 -13.71
CA LEU A 16 -3.63 -9.17 -12.73
C LEU A 16 -3.50 -7.78 -13.35
N VAL A 17 -2.45 -7.53 -14.13
CA VAL A 17 -2.23 -6.23 -14.79
C VAL A 17 -3.32 -5.93 -15.82
N ASN A 18 -3.71 -6.90 -16.65
CA ASN A 18 -4.79 -6.70 -17.61
C ASN A 18 -6.12 -6.37 -16.92
N LYS A 19 -6.45 -7.09 -15.85
CA LYS A 19 -7.65 -6.80 -15.04
C LYS A 19 -7.58 -5.46 -14.35
N ALA A 20 -6.43 -5.11 -13.77
CA ALA A 20 -6.21 -3.80 -13.19
C ALA A 20 -6.47 -2.67 -14.20
N LEU A 21 -5.99 -2.81 -15.44
CA LEU A 21 -6.25 -1.83 -16.51
C LEU A 21 -7.73 -1.72 -16.90
N GLU A 22 -8.49 -2.82 -16.86
CA GLU A 22 -9.95 -2.79 -17.04
C GLU A 22 -10.63 -2.04 -15.89
N HIS A 23 -10.26 -2.34 -14.64
CA HIS A 23 -10.82 -1.68 -13.46
C HIS A 23 -10.46 -0.20 -13.35
N LEU A 24 -9.26 0.19 -13.79
CA LEU A 24 -8.81 1.58 -13.84
C LEU A 24 -9.70 2.44 -14.75
N LYS A 25 -10.11 1.92 -15.93
CA LYS A 25 -11.04 2.63 -16.83
C LYS A 25 -12.38 2.94 -16.16
N ASN A 26 -12.81 2.07 -15.26
CA ASN A 26 -14.08 2.20 -14.54
C ASN A 26 -13.93 2.90 -13.18
N GLY A 27 -12.71 3.32 -12.79
CA GLY A 27 -12.44 3.93 -11.48
C GLY A 27 -12.68 2.98 -10.29
N THR A 28 -12.51 1.67 -10.50
CA THR A 28 -12.81 0.63 -9.48
C THR A 28 -11.56 -0.10 -8.99
N PHE A 29 -10.38 0.18 -9.57
CA PHE A 29 -9.13 -0.42 -9.13
C PHE A 29 -8.60 0.29 -7.90
N TRP A 30 -8.26 -0.47 -6.86
CA TRP A 30 -7.58 0.07 -5.67
C TRP A 30 -6.11 -0.36 -5.62
N ALA A 31 -5.88 -1.68 -5.62
CA ALA A 31 -4.55 -2.25 -5.65
C ALA A 31 -4.57 -3.70 -6.14
N GLY A 32 -3.42 -4.18 -6.59
CA GLY A 32 -3.12 -5.59 -6.83
C GLY A 32 -2.03 -6.06 -5.88
N ILE A 33 -2.19 -7.26 -5.32
CA ILE A 33 -1.20 -7.89 -4.44
C ILE A 33 -0.55 -9.05 -5.19
N VAL A 34 0.77 -8.99 -5.33
CA VAL A 34 1.55 -10.02 -6.04
C VAL A 34 2.48 -10.73 -5.07
N PHE A 35 2.21 -11.98 -4.77
CA PHE A 35 3.08 -12.84 -3.98
C PHE A 35 4.21 -13.41 -4.85
N GLN A 36 5.45 -13.30 -4.38
CA GLN A 36 6.63 -13.66 -5.18
C GLN A 36 7.19 -15.05 -4.87
N ASN A 37 6.95 -15.57 -3.68
CA ASN A 37 7.56 -16.80 -3.19
C ASN A 37 6.54 -17.74 -2.54
N LEU A 38 5.28 -17.65 -2.95
CA LEU A 38 4.22 -18.58 -2.61
C LEU A 38 4.08 -19.62 -3.72
N GLN A 39 4.18 -20.89 -3.33
CA GLN A 39 3.98 -22.01 -4.26
C GLN A 39 2.48 -22.26 -4.44
N PRO A 40 1.97 -22.46 -5.67
CA PRO A 40 0.53 -22.57 -5.95
C PRO A 40 -0.19 -23.67 -5.15
N ASN A 41 0.53 -24.75 -4.81
CA ASN A 41 -0.04 -25.92 -4.13
C ASN A 41 0.43 -26.04 -2.67
N SER A 42 1.00 -24.99 -2.09
CA SER A 42 1.43 -25.04 -0.69
C SER A 42 0.23 -24.88 0.24
N SER A 43 0.10 -25.79 1.20
CA SER A 43 -0.87 -25.69 2.28
C SER A 43 -0.45 -24.70 3.38
N HIS A 44 0.82 -24.30 3.39
CA HIS A 44 1.41 -23.42 4.40
C HIS A 44 2.12 -22.24 3.74
N ILE A 45 2.09 -21.09 4.40
CA ILE A 45 2.85 -19.92 3.97
C ILE A 45 4.34 -20.11 4.29
N PRO A 46 5.26 -19.57 3.47
CA PRO A 46 6.69 -19.65 3.75
C PRO A 46 7.06 -18.85 5.00
N THR A 47 8.17 -19.23 5.66
CA THR A 47 8.71 -18.51 6.83
C THR A 47 9.00 -17.05 6.54
N TYR A 48 9.51 -16.77 5.35
CA TYR A 48 9.70 -15.41 4.85
C TYR A 48 8.72 -15.19 3.69
N VAL A 49 7.71 -14.34 3.88
CA VAL A 49 6.75 -14.00 2.82
C VAL A 49 7.24 -12.76 2.09
N LYS A 50 7.29 -12.82 0.75
CA LYS A 50 7.63 -11.69 -0.10
C LYS A 50 6.48 -11.37 -1.02
N TYR A 51 5.95 -10.16 -0.90
CA TYR A 51 4.86 -9.67 -1.72
C TYR A 51 5.12 -8.25 -2.22
N LYS A 52 4.37 -7.84 -3.23
CA LYS A 52 4.37 -6.48 -3.79
C LYS A 52 2.94 -5.96 -3.77
N ILE A 53 2.77 -4.71 -3.38
CA ILE A 53 1.54 -3.94 -3.58
C ILE A 53 1.72 -3.12 -4.85
N ARG A 54 0.82 -3.28 -5.82
CA ARG A 54 0.77 -2.53 -7.08
C ARG A 54 -0.45 -1.64 -7.06
N MET A 55 -0.25 -0.33 -7.18
CA MET A 55 -1.32 0.67 -7.20
C MET A 55 -1.18 1.54 -8.43
N ASP A 56 -2.22 2.31 -8.73
CA ASP A 56 -2.11 3.36 -9.73
C ASP A 56 -1.10 4.42 -9.27
N ILE A 57 -0.37 5.00 -10.22
CA ILE A 57 0.68 5.99 -9.95
C ILE A 57 0.12 7.29 -9.35
N ASP A 58 -1.14 7.59 -9.60
CA ASP A 58 -1.80 8.78 -9.06
C ASP A 58 -2.28 8.58 -7.62
N GLU A 59 -2.45 7.32 -7.19
CA GLU A 59 -2.95 6.91 -5.87
C GLU A 59 -1.82 6.50 -4.90
N VAL A 60 -0.56 6.56 -5.32
CA VAL A 60 0.58 6.19 -4.47
C VAL A 60 1.77 7.12 -4.69
N GLU A 61 2.66 7.19 -3.71
CA GLU A 61 3.86 7.99 -3.85
C GLU A 61 4.77 7.45 -4.98
N ARG A 62 5.36 8.37 -5.74
CA ARG A 62 6.21 8.00 -6.87
C ARG A 62 7.52 7.37 -6.37
N THR A 63 7.89 6.25 -6.97
CA THR A 63 9.08 5.46 -6.57
C THR A 63 10.33 5.78 -7.40
N ASN A 64 10.29 6.82 -8.23
CA ASN A 64 11.43 7.27 -9.04
C ASN A 64 12.45 8.09 -8.25
N SER A 65 12.13 8.54 -7.04
CA SER A 65 13.02 9.34 -6.20
C SER A 65 12.67 9.16 -4.73
N VAL A 66 13.69 8.96 -3.89
CA VAL A 66 13.51 8.77 -2.43
C VAL A 66 13.39 10.11 -1.70
N LYS A 67 13.97 11.18 -2.25
CA LYS A 67 13.94 12.53 -1.67
C LYS A 67 13.93 13.58 -2.78
N ALA A 68 13.44 14.79 -2.47
CA ALA A 68 13.57 15.93 -3.37
C ALA A 68 15.05 16.25 -3.63
N ARG A 69 15.35 16.68 -4.85
CA ARG A 69 16.72 17.03 -5.29
C ARG A 69 17.26 18.25 -4.55
N SER A 70 16.41 19.24 -4.30
CA SER A 70 16.73 20.41 -3.48
C SER A 70 15.96 20.32 -2.17
N TRP A 71 16.59 20.79 -1.10
CA TRP A 71 15.96 20.88 0.21
C TRP A 71 15.42 22.29 0.41
N SER A 72 14.18 22.38 0.88
CA SER A 72 13.57 23.60 1.41
C SER A 72 12.95 23.27 2.77
N PRO A 73 12.94 24.21 3.72
CA PRO A 73 12.26 24.02 4.99
C PRO A 73 10.74 23.88 4.76
N GLY A 74 10.07 23.05 5.58
CA GLY A 74 8.61 22.87 5.55
C GLY A 74 8.17 21.48 6.03
N ALA A 75 6.95 21.41 6.57
CA ALA A 75 6.41 20.22 7.26
C ALA A 75 6.02 19.04 6.34
N ARG A 76 5.97 19.23 5.01
CA ARG A 76 5.46 18.22 4.05
C ARG A 76 4.11 17.61 4.49
N ASP A 77 3.21 18.49 4.89
CA ASP A 77 1.96 18.18 5.57
C ASP A 77 0.72 18.32 4.65
N ASN A 78 0.88 18.84 3.43
CA ASN A 78 -0.20 18.87 2.46
C ASN A 78 -0.75 17.46 2.22
N SER A 79 -2.01 17.25 2.63
CA SER A 79 -2.67 15.96 2.58
C SER A 79 -2.75 15.38 1.18
N PHE A 80 -2.98 16.18 0.15
CA PHE A 80 -3.11 15.70 -1.22
C PHE A 80 -1.74 15.40 -1.85
N ASP A 81 -0.79 16.32 -1.70
CA ASP A 81 0.48 16.25 -2.41
C ASP A 81 1.54 15.38 -1.74
N ASN A 82 1.57 15.32 -0.41
CA ASN A 82 2.64 14.69 0.36
C ASN A 82 2.22 13.39 1.06
N LEU A 83 0.91 13.16 1.26
CA LEU A 83 0.43 12.05 2.09
C LEU A 83 -0.18 10.91 1.27
N ARG A 84 0.30 10.67 0.04
CA ARG A 84 -0.25 9.66 -0.89
C ARG A 84 -0.31 8.26 -0.30
N TYR A 85 0.70 7.87 0.49
CA TYR A 85 0.68 6.59 1.20
C TYR A 85 -0.50 6.42 2.17
N ILE A 86 -1.00 7.53 2.72
CA ILE A 86 -2.14 7.55 3.64
C ILE A 86 -3.44 7.68 2.85
N TRP A 87 -3.62 8.75 2.05
CA TRP A 87 -4.92 9.00 1.42
C TRP A 87 -5.25 8.00 0.30
N GLY A 88 -4.26 7.54 -0.47
CA GLY A 88 -4.46 6.47 -1.46
C GLY A 88 -4.51 5.08 -0.84
N GLY A 89 -4.10 4.96 0.42
CA GLY A 89 -4.35 3.80 1.27
C GLY A 89 -3.35 2.64 1.13
N PHE A 90 -2.18 2.89 0.53
CA PHE A 90 -1.06 1.95 0.53
C PHE A 90 -0.70 1.48 1.94
N ALA A 91 -0.61 2.39 2.91
CA ALA A 91 -0.27 2.06 4.30
C ALA A 91 -1.31 1.15 4.95
N TYR A 92 -2.59 1.33 4.63
CA TYR A 92 -3.66 0.46 5.12
C TYR A 92 -3.57 -0.95 4.53
N LEU A 93 -3.30 -1.06 3.23
CA LEU A 93 -3.09 -2.35 2.57
C LEU A 93 -1.88 -3.07 3.15
N GLN A 94 -0.79 -2.35 3.40
CA GLN A 94 0.40 -2.91 4.03
C GLN A 94 0.10 -3.45 5.43
N ASP A 95 -0.56 -2.65 6.29
CA ASP A 95 -0.95 -3.06 7.64
C ASP A 95 -1.83 -4.32 7.61
N MET A 96 -2.88 -4.31 6.79
CA MET A 96 -3.77 -5.48 6.64
C MET A 96 -3.05 -6.74 6.15
N MET A 97 -2.13 -6.62 5.19
CA MET A 97 -1.36 -7.76 4.68
C MET A 97 -0.38 -8.28 5.73
N ASP A 98 0.32 -7.40 6.43
CA ASP A 98 1.29 -7.77 7.45
C ASP A 98 0.60 -8.45 8.64
N HIS A 99 -0.56 -7.95 9.09
CA HIS A 99 -1.36 -8.64 10.10
C HIS A 99 -1.85 -10.01 9.62
N ALA A 100 -2.27 -10.13 8.35
CA ALA A 100 -2.68 -11.41 7.79
C ALA A 100 -1.53 -12.42 7.79
N VAL A 101 -0.33 -12.01 7.37
CA VAL A 101 0.88 -12.86 7.41
C VAL A 101 1.20 -13.26 8.85
N ILE A 102 1.25 -12.31 9.80
CA ILE A 102 1.54 -12.60 11.22
C ILE A 102 0.52 -13.60 11.79
N ARG A 103 -0.77 -13.40 11.51
CA ARG A 103 -1.84 -14.29 11.97
C ARG A 103 -1.67 -15.70 11.40
N LEU A 104 -1.36 -15.82 10.12
CA LEU A 104 -1.14 -17.12 9.46
C LEU A 104 0.12 -17.82 9.97
N GLN A 105 1.18 -17.08 10.31
CA GLN A 105 2.43 -17.67 10.82
C GLN A 105 2.34 -18.09 12.29
N THR A 106 1.63 -17.32 13.11
CA THR A 106 1.63 -17.50 14.57
C THR A 106 0.39 -18.20 15.10
N SER A 107 -0.67 -18.33 14.28
CA SER A 107 -2.00 -18.80 14.69
C SER A 107 -2.62 -17.99 15.85
N LYS A 108 -2.11 -16.77 16.11
CA LYS A 108 -2.63 -15.87 17.14
C LYS A 108 -3.63 -14.90 16.53
N SER A 109 -4.77 -14.72 17.20
CA SER A 109 -5.88 -13.91 16.71
C SER A 109 -5.90 -12.47 17.24
N GLN A 110 -5.00 -12.07 18.13
CA GLN A 110 -4.94 -10.69 18.61
C GLN A 110 -4.14 -9.82 17.64
N PRO A 111 -4.78 -8.88 16.91
CA PRO A 111 -4.05 -7.92 16.10
C PRO A 111 -3.43 -6.86 17.03
N LEU A 112 -2.16 -6.56 16.84
CA LEU A 112 -1.54 -5.35 17.40
C LEU A 112 -2.10 -4.15 16.64
N GLY A 113 -2.70 -3.18 17.33
CA GLY A 113 -3.10 -1.93 16.69
C GLY A 113 -1.88 -1.07 16.34
N VAL A 114 -1.83 -0.52 15.14
CA VAL A 114 -0.79 0.40 14.69
C VAL A 114 -1.38 1.80 14.53
N PHE A 115 -0.68 2.80 15.07
CA PHE A 115 -1.03 4.21 14.90
C PHE A 115 0.16 4.95 14.28
N VAL A 116 -0.11 5.81 13.31
CA VAL A 116 0.90 6.61 12.61
C VAL A 116 0.71 8.08 12.98
N GLN A 117 1.78 8.72 13.45
CA GLN A 117 1.82 10.13 13.78
C GLN A 117 3.04 10.78 13.12
N GLN A 118 2.82 11.91 12.45
CA GLN A 118 3.93 12.71 11.94
C GLN A 118 4.70 13.36 13.08
N ILE A 119 6.02 13.43 12.93
CA ILE A 119 6.86 14.21 13.84
C ILE A 119 6.53 15.69 13.62
N PRO A 120 6.23 16.47 14.68
CA PRO A 120 5.96 17.90 14.54
C PRO A 120 7.13 18.63 13.89
N TYR A 121 6.84 19.49 12.92
CA TYR A 121 7.85 20.33 12.29
C TYR A 121 7.96 21.68 13.03
N PRO A 122 9.16 22.21 13.30
CA PRO A 122 9.33 23.51 13.92
C PRO A 122 8.68 24.64 13.12
N CYS A 123 8.19 25.68 13.80
CA CYS A 123 7.68 26.86 13.13
C CYS A 123 8.80 27.50 12.28
N PHE A 124 8.48 27.78 11.01
CA PHE A 124 9.34 28.50 10.08
C PHE A 124 8.48 29.57 9.41
N VAL A 125 9.07 30.75 9.18
CA VAL A 125 8.41 31.85 8.48
C VAL A 125 8.74 31.71 7.00
N ASP A 126 7.74 31.53 6.16
CA ASP A 126 7.90 31.56 4.71
C ASP A 126 7.93 33.04 4.30
N ASP A 127 9.12 33.55 3.96
CA ASP A 127 9.32 34.95 3.54
C ASP A 127 8.86 35.21 2.08
N ALA A 128 8.00 34.34 1.53
CA ALA A 128 7.52 34.37 0.15
C ALA A 128 6.51 35.49 -0.15
#